data_AF-A0A7C5WPL2-F1
#
_entry.id   AF-A0A7C5WPL2-F1
#
_cell.length_a   1.000
_cell.length_b   1.000
_cell.length_c   1.000
_cell.angle_alpha   90.00
_cell.angle_beta   90.00
_cell.angle_gamma   90.00
#
_symmetry.space_group_name_H-M   'P 1'
#
loop_
_entity.id
_entity.type
_entity.pdbx_description
1 polymer ?
#
loop_
_entity_poly.entity_id
_entity_poly.type
_entity_poly.pdbx_seq_one_letter_code
_entity_poly.pdbx_strand_id
1 'polypeptide(L)'
;MFSKKKQGVLLVESPTRVVLSKTRVVLLNALPIQAFNYQLFKIGCKRTSVDAVRDILVNATILESYVRHEATVKVLSELAGRELPVSAGLYRHREGDVLVIVTLKTPQRGVEVTQLSIDNLDFLLCIAESVV
;
A
#
# COMPACT_ATOMS: atom_id res chain seq x y z
N MET A 1 24.65 9.66 29.81
CA MET A 1 23.50 8.77 29.56
C MET A 1 22.33 9.64 29.10
N PHE A 2 21.48 9.16 28.19
CA PHE A 2 20.43 9.86 27.42
C PHE A 2 20.87 10.45 26.05
N SER A 3 21.11 9.52 25.13
CA SER A 3 21.11 9.75 23.69
C SER A 3 19.67 9.95 23.20
N LYS A 4 19.32 11.19 22.79
CA LYS A 4 18.06 11.49 22.11
C LYS A 4 18.08 10.84 20.71
N LYS A 5 17.32 9.76 20.51
CA LYS A 5 17.00 9.22 19.18
C LYS A 5 16.20 10.28 18.42
N LYS A 6 16.76 10.87 17.37
CA LYS A 6 16.02 11.64 16.37
C LYS A 6 15.08 10.67 15.64
N GLN A 7 13.79 10.77 15.90
CA GLN A 7 12.74 10.19 15.06
C GLN A 7 12.83 10.85 13.67
N GLY A 8 12.89 10.01 12.64
CA GLY A 8 12.88 10.45 11.25
C GLY A 8 11.55 11.13 10.96
N VAL A 9 11.60 12.43 10.70
CA VAL A 9 10.47 13.22 10.27
C VAL A 9 10.14 12.83 8.83
N LEU A 10 8.89 12.44 8.59
CA LEU A 10 8.31 12.34 7.26
C LEU A 10 8.14 13.77 6.74
N LEU A 11 9.16 14.28 6.05
CA LEU A 11 9.04 15.54 5.32
C LEU A 11 8.23 15.28 4.06
N VAL A 12 6.95 15.64 4.08
CA VAL A 12 6.13 15.75 2.86
C VAL A 12 6.55 17.04 2.14
N GLU A 13 7.77 17.05 1.60
CA GLU A 13 8.25 18.13 0.74
C GLU A 13 7.74 17.86 -0.68
N SER A 14 6.60 18.45 -1.03
CA SER A 14 6.04 18.44 -2.39
C SER A 14 5.60 17.04 -2.89
N PRO A 15 4.62 16.94 -3.82
CA PRO A 15 3.86 15.70 -4.06
C PRO A 15 4.60 14.56 -4.79
N THR A 16 5.94 14.54 -4.79
CA THR A 16 6.75 13.67 -5.66
C THR A 16 7.93 12.99 -4.95
N ARG A 17 8.21 13.24 -3.66
CA ARG A 17 9.32 12.57 -2.96
C ARG A 17 8.89 12.02 -1.60
N VAL A 18 8.33 10.82 -1.61
CA VAL A 18 8.29 9.99 -0.39
C VAL A 18 9.69 9.43 -0.18
N VAL A 19 10.42 9.92 0.83
CA VAL A 19 11.75 9.40 1.18
C VAL A 19 11.59 8.05 1.89
N LEU A 20 11.63 6.96 1.12
CA LEU A 20 11.36 5.56 1.54
C LEU A 20 12.47 4.92 2.41
N SER A 21 13.20 5.68 3.23
CA SER A 21 14.41 5.14 3.87
C SER A 21 14.16 4.08 4.97
N LYS A 22 12.92 3.88 5.46
CA LYS A 22 12.50 2.81 6.40
C LYS A 22 11.00 2.49 6.34
N THR A 23 10.40 2.56 5.16
CA THR A 23 8.93 2.54 5.05
C THR A 23 8.43 1.14 4.70
N ARG A 24 7.51 0.61 5.52
CA ARG A 24 6.76 -0.61 5.22
C ARG A 24 5.67 -0.26 4.21
N VAL A 25 5.74 -0.85 3.02
CA VAL A 25 4.73 -0.72 1.99
C VAL A 25 3.75 -1.88 2.11
N VAL A 26 2.46 -1.57 2.14
CA VAL A 26 1.41 -2.56 2.33
C VAL A 26 0.44 -2.53 1.15
N LEU A 27 0.30 -3.67 0.49
CA LEU A 27 -0.66 -3.90 -0.60
C LEU A 27 -1.99 -4.40 -0.03
N LEU A 28 -3.07 -3.67 -0.34
CA LEU A 28 -4.42 -3.97 0.11
C LEU A 28 -5.40 -3.94 -1.08
N ASN A 29 -6.43 -4.78 -1.07
CA ASN A 29 -7.49 -4.77 -2.11
C ASN A 29 -8.60 -3.73 -1.85
N ALA A 30 -8.65 -3.20 -0.64
CA ALA A 30 -9.57 -2.15 -0.20
C ALA A 30 -8.93 -1.43 1.01
N LEU A 31 -9.50 -0.32 1.45
CA LEU A 31 -9.05 0.40 2.63
C LEU A 31 -9.85 -0.04 3.88
N PRO A 32 -9.30 -0.88 4.78
CA PRO A 32 -10.01 -1.37 5.95
C PRO A 32 -9.94 -0.35 7.10
N ILE A 33 -10.99 0.45 7.28
CA ILE A 33 -11.07 1.46 8.36
C ILE A 33 -10.87 0.84 9.75
N GLN A 34 -11.28 -0.40 9.96
CA GLN A 34 -11.10 -1.18 11.19
C GLN A 34 -9.64 -1.54 11.50
N ALA A 35 -8.71 -1.37 10.55
CA ALA A 35 -7.29 -1.67 10.75
C ALA A 35 -6.56 -0.58 11.55
N PHE A 36 -7.16 0.60 11.71
CA PHE A 36 -6.58 1.75 12.38
C PHE A 36 -7.03 1.81 13.85
N ASN A 37 -6.09 1.87 14.78
CA ASN A 37 -6.36 1.90 16.23
C ASN A 37 -6.34 3.33 16.81
N TYR A 38 -6.72 4.32 16.01
CA TYR A 38 -6.76 5.71 16.41
C TYR A 38 -8.19 6.11 16.77
N GLN A 39 -8.37 6.92 17.82
CA GLN A 39 -9.67 7.51 18.15
C GLN A 39 -10.10 8.54 17.09
N LEU A 40 -9.14 9.31 16.58
CA LEU A 40 -9.33 10.28 15.50
C LEU A 40 -8.10 10.26 14.60
N PHE A 41 -8.31 10.20 13.29
CA PHE A 41 -7.24 10.14 12.30
C PHE A 41 -7.70 10.67 10.95
N LYS A 42 -6.73 11.00 10.10
CA LYS A 42 -6.92 11.37 8.71
C LYS A 42 -6.23 10.34 7.83
N ILE A 43 -6.84 10.05 6.67
CA ILE A 43 -6.20 9.29 5.61
C ILE A 43 -6.16 10.17 4.37
N GLY A 44 -4.95 10.51 3.93
CA GLY A 44 -4.72 11.14 2.64
C GLY A 44 -4.54 10.06 1.59
N CYS A 45 -5.29 10.13 0.49
CA CYS A 45 -5.17 9.21 -0.64
C CYS A 45 -5.01 9.96 -1.96
N LYS A 46 -4.13 9.47 -2.82
CA LYS A 46 -3.89 10.01 -4.17
C LYS A 46 -3.92 8.87 -5.19
N ARG A 47 -4.67 9.07 -6.28
CA ARG A 47 -4.59 8.19 -7.46
C ARG A 47 -3.21 8.26 -8.05
N THR A 48 -2.60 7.12 -8.32
CA THR A 48 -1.21 7.04 -8.77
C THR A 48 -1.09 6.21 -10.05
N SER A 49 -0.07 6.53 -10.85
CA SER A 49 0.23 5.77 -12.07
C SER A 49 0.85 4.42 -11.74
N VAL A 50 0.75 3.49 -12.69
CA VAL A 50 1.38 2.17 -12.61
C VAL A 50 2.90 2.29 -12.42
N ASP A 51 3.53 3.22 -13.13
CA ASP A 51 5.00 3.42 -13.04
C ASP A 51 5.43 3.88 -11.65
N ALA A 52 4.70 4.84 -11.06
CA ALA A 52 4.98 5.29 -9.69
C ALA A 52 4.76 4.18 -8.67
N VAL A 53 3.74 3.31 -8.86
CA VAL A 53 3.54 2.13 -8.02
C VAL A 53 4.70 1.16 -8.19
N ARG A 54 5.12 0.86 -9.42
CA ARG A 54 6.28 0.00 -9.70
C ARG A 54 7.50 0.47 -8.92
N ASP A 55 7.82 1.76 -9.02
CA ASP A 55 8.97 2.34 -8.33
C ASP A 55 8.85 2.19 -6.81
N ILE A 56 7.67 2.42 -6.23
CA ILE A 56 7.43 2.24 -4.80
C ILE A 56 7.63 0.77 -4.40
N LEU A 57 7.07 -0.17 -5.15
CA LEU A 57 7.10 -1.60 -4.82
C LEU A 57 8.51 -2.21 -4.95
N VAL A 58 9.25 -1.83 -6.00
CA VAL A 58 10.62 -2.28 -6.23
C VAL A 58 11.56 -1.74 -5.15
N ASN A 59 11.39 -0.48 -4.75
CA ASN A 59 12.26 0.16 -3.75
C ASN A 59 11.80 -0.06 -2.30
N ALA A 60 10.68 -0.75 -2.06
CA ALA A 60 10.18 -1.00 -0.71
C ALA A 60 11.13 -1.91 0.07
N THR A 61 11.64 -1.42 1.21
CA THR A 61 12.46 -2.22 2.14
C THR A 61 11.68 -3.39 2.73
N ILE A 62 10.43 -3.12 3.15
CA ILE A 62 9.48 -4.13 3.61
C ILE A 62 8.25 -4.01 2.73
N LEU A 63 7.89 -5.08 2.04
CA LEU A 63 6.68 -5.16 1.22
C LEU A 63 5.81 -6.30 1.74
N GLU A 64 4.59 -5.97 2.17
CA GLU A 64 3.63 -6.94 2.65
C GLU A 64 2.34 -6.89 1.82
N SER A 65 1.76 -8.05 1.54
CA SER A 65 0.52 -8.19 0.77
C SER A 65 -0.58 -8.80 1.65
N TYR A 66 -1.76 -8.19 1.60
CA TYR A 66 -3.01 -8.73 2.15
C TYR A 66 -4.07 -8.92 1.06
N VAL A 67 -3.62 -9.20 -0.16
CA VAL A 67 -4.49 -9.46 -1.31
C VAL A 67 -4.80 -10.96 -1.38
N ARG A 68 -6.09 -11.29 -1.45
CA ARG A 68 -6.60 -12.67 -1.44
C ARG A 68 -6.73 -13.31 -2.83
N HIS A 69 -6.81 -12.50 -3.88
CA HIS A 69 -7.07 -12.98 -5.23
C HIS A 69 -5.76 -13.29 -5.94
N GLU A 70 -5.58 -14.54 -6.34
CA GLU A 70 -4.35 -15.04 -6.99
C GLU A 70 -4.01 -14.26 -8.27
N ALA A 71 -5.01 -13.99 -9.12
CA ALA A 71 -4.80 -13.22 -10.35
C ALA A 71 -4.26 -11.81 -10.08
N THR A 72 -4.74 -11.14 -9.01
CA THR A 72 -4.23 -9.83 -8.61
C THR A 72 -2.82 -9.93 -8.03
N VAL A 73 -2.57 -10.93 -7.19
CA VAL A 73 -1.24 -11.17 -6.59
C VAL A 73 -0.20 -11.45 -7.66
N LYS A 74 -0.54 -12.20 -8.71
CA LYS A 74 0.33 -12.46 -9.85
C LYS A 74 0.76 -11.17 -10.56
N VAL A 75 -0.20 -10.33 -10.94
CA VAL A 75 0.08 -9.03 -11.59
C VAL A 75 0.93 -8.13 -10.68
N LEU A 76 0.64 -8.09 -9.38
CA LEU A 76 1.41 -7.29 -8.42
C LEU A 76 2.82 -7.84 -8.19
N SER A 77 3.02 -9.16 -8.26
CA SER A 77 4.33 -9.79 -8.14
C SER A 77 5.22 -9.45 -9.33
N GLU A 78 4.65 -9.50 -10.54
CA GLU A 78 5.32 -9.04 -11.77
C GLU A 78 5.67 -7.55 -11.68
N LEU A 79 4.75 -6.72 -11.19
CA LEU A 79 4.98 -5.29 -11.00
C LEU A 79 6.07 -5.00 -9.94
N ALA A 80 6.12 -5.78 -8.86
CA ALA A 80 7.10 -5.63 -7.79
C ALA A 80 8.48 -6.22 -8.14
N GLY A 81 8.58 -7.02 -9.21
CA GLY A 81 9.79 -7.77 -9.56
C GLY A 81 10.15 -8.88 -8.57
N ARG A 82 9.20 -9.33 -7.74
CA ARG A 82 9.37 -10.38 -6.73
C ARG A 82 8.05 -11.06 -6.39
N GLU A 83 8.11 -12.31 -5.97
CA GLU A 83 6.93 -13.09 -5.60
C GLU A 83 6.27 -12.53 -4.33
N LEU A 84 4.94 -12.35 -4.40
CA LEU A 84 4.10 -11.95 -3.27
C LEU A 84 3.21 -13.12 -2.86
N PRO A 85 3.02 -13.38 -1.56
CA PRO A 85 2.10 -14.40 -1.11
C PRO A 85 0.65 -13.95 -1.28
N VAL A 86 -0.23 -14.90 -1.62
CA VAL A 86 -1.67 -14.73 -1.43
C VAL A 86 -1.95 -14.73 0.08
N SER A 87 -2.69 -13.73 0.55
CA SER A 87 -2.91 -13.53 1.98
C SER A 87 -4.37 -13.21 2.28
N ALA A 88 -4.96 -14.04 3.14
CA ALA A 88 -6.26 -13.77 3.77
C ALA A 88 -6.14 -13.10 5.14
N GLY A 89 -4.92 -12.69 5.54
CA GLY A 89 -4.66 -12.03 6.80
C GLY A 89 -5.44 -10.73 6.97
N LEU A 90 -5.59 -10.30 8.22
CA LEU A 90 -6.15 -9.00 8.55
C LEU A 90 -5.02 -8.00 8.73
N TYR A 91 -5.03 -6.95 7.93
CA TYR A 91 -4.11 -5.84 8.09
C TYR A 91 -4.39 -5.08 9.40
N ARG A 92 -3.32 -4.67 10.08
CA ARG A 92 -3.32 -3.75 11.22
C ARG A 92 -2.32 -2.65 10.93
N HIS A 93 -2.77 -1.41 11.03
CA HIS A 93 -1.94 -0.26 10.72
C HIS A 93 -0.83 -0.08 11.74
N ARG A 94 0.36 0.24 11.23
CA ARG A 94 1.51 0.70 11.99
C ARG A 94 1.86 2.10 11.52
N GLU A 95 2.25 2.94 12.47
CA GLU A 95 2.71 4.29 12.16
C GLU A 95 3.85 4.24 11.14
N GLY A 96 3.73 5.06 10.10
CA GLY A 96 4.68 5.11 8.98
C GLY A 96 4.43 4.07 7.88
N ASP A 97 3.38 3.22 7.96
CA ASP A 97 2.98 2.39 6.82
C ASP A 97 2.57 3.27 5.62
N VAL A 98 3.06 2.91 4.44
CA VAL A 98 2.58 3.45 3.16
C VAL A 98 1.67 2.42 2.52
N LEU A 99 0.44 2.80 2.23
CA LEU A 99 -0.58 1.90 1.73
C LEU A 99 -0.72 2.05 0.22
N VAL A 100 -0.63 0.94 -0.49
CA VAL A 100 -0.98 0.86 -1.90
C VAL A 100 -2.27 0.08 -2.00
N ILE A 101 -3.37 0.80 -2.20
CA ILE A 101 -4.69 0.19 -2.40
C ILE A 101 -4.85 -0.14 -3.88
N VAL A 102 -5.14 -1.40 -4.15
CA VAL A 102 -5.29 -1.98 -5.49
C VAL A 102 -6.74 -2.36 -5.68
N THR A 103 -7.42 -1.72 -6.61
CA THR A 103 -8.83 -1.98 -6.91
C THR A 103 -9.02 -2.32 -8.37
N LEU A 104 -10.06 -3.09 -8.69
CA LEU A 104 -10.49 -3.26 -10.08
C LEU A 104 -11.18 -1.97 -10.56
N LYS A 105 -10.80 -1.46 -11.73
CA LYS A 105 -11.52 -0.35 -12.38
C LYS A 105 -12.99 -0.69 -12.63
N THR A 106 -13.25 -1.95 -12.97
CA THR A 106 -14.60 -2.48 -13.18
C THR A 106 -14.75 -3.76 -12.37
N PRO A 107 -15.37 -3.70 -11.18
CA PRO A 107 -15.55 -4.89 -10.36
C PRO A 107 -16.51 -5.87 -11.03
N GLN A 108 -16.02 -7.07 -11.35
CA GLN A 108 -16.88 -8.14 -11.82
C GLN A 108 -17.46 -8.88 -10.61
N ARG A 109 -18.78 -8.88 -10.48
CA ARG A 109 -19.48 -9.59 -9.39
C ARG A 109 -19.79 -11.01 -9.83
N GLY A 110 -19.51 -11.99 -8.97
CA GLY A 110 -19.93 -13.38 -9.16
C GLY A 110 -19.09 -14.22 -10.12
N VAL A 111 -17.94 -13.72 -10.58
CA VAL A 111 -17.00 -14.46 -11.44
C VAL A 111 -15.59 -14.31 -10.88
N GLU A 112 -14.88 -15.43 -10.74
CA GLU A 112 -13.44 -15.39 -10.50
C GLU A 112 -12.72 -14.94 -11.77
N VAL A 113 -12.06 -13.78 -11.71
CA VAL A 113 -11.26 -13.27 -12.82
C VAL A 113 -9.97 -14.08 -12.90
N THR A 114 -9.89 -15.00 -13.86
CA THR A 114 -8.71 -15.85 -14.08
C THR A 114 -7.63 -15.16 -14.90
N GLN A 115 -8.00 -14.19 -15.73
CA GLN A 115 -7.08 -13.37 -16.51
C GLN A 115 -7.27 -11.90 -16.14
N LEU A 116 -6.31 -11.37 -15.38
CA LEU A 116 -6.27 -9.97 -14.98
C LEU A 116 -5.03 -9.31 -15.57
N SER A 117 -5.21 -8.17 -16.21
CA SER A 117 -4.09 -7.33 -16.68
C SER A 117 -3.90 -6.13 -15.76
N ILE A 118 -2.73 -5.52 -15.82
CA ILE A 118 -2.43 -4.29 -15.09
C ILE A 118 -3.38 -3.14 -15.45
N ASP A 119 -3.87 -3.11 -16.70
CA ASP A 119 -4.78 -2.07 -17.18
C ASP A 119 -6.17 -2.15 -16.54
N ASN A 120 -6.53 -3.31 -15.97
CA ASN A 120 -7.76 -3.48 -15.22
C ASN A 120 -7.65 -2.97 -13.77
N LEU A 121 -6.43 -2.67 -13.31
CA LEU A 121 -6.17 -2.23 -11.95
C LEU A 121 -6.12 -0.71 -11.85
N ASP A 122 -6.57 -0.22 -10.70
CA ASP A 122 -6.50 1.16 -10.28
C ASP A 122 -5.79 1.22 -8.93
N PHE A 123 -4.98 2.27 -8.72
CA PHE A 123 -4.06 2.36 -7.61
C PHE A 123 -4.23 3.65 -6.84
N LEU A 124 -4.36 3.53 -5.53
CA LEU A 124 -4.33 4.66 -4.60
C LEU A 124 -3.12 4.51 -3.68
N LEU A 125 -2.32 5.56 -3.61
CA LEU A 125 -1.30 5.71 -2.57
C LEU A 125 -1.95 6.43 -1.39
N CYS A 126 -1.96 5.79 -0.23
CA CYS A 126 -2.55 6.35 0.98
C CYS A 126 -1.58 6.37 2.16
N ILE A 127 -1.72 7.40 3.00
CA ILE A 127 -0.99 7.57 4.26
C ILE A 127 -2.03 7.93 5.33
N ALA A 128 -1.90 7.32 6.51
CA ALA A 128 -2.76 7.59 7.65
C ALA A 128 -1.97 8.27 8.78
N GLU A 129 -2.60 9.25 9.42
CA GLU A 129 -2.00 10.04 10.49
C GLU A 129 -3.03 10.26 11.59
N SER A 130 -2.64 10.05 12.86
CA SER A 130 -3.50 10.38 13.99
C SER A 130 -3.70 11.89 14.10
N VAL A 131 -4.92 12.31 14.41
CA VAL A 131 -5.19 13.70 14.78
C VAL A 131 -5.14 13.77 16.30
N VAL A 132 -4.13 14.48 16.81
CA VAL A 132 -4.00 14.80 18.24
C VAL A 132 -4.93 15.95 18.59
#